data_AF-A0A4R8SBL5-F1
#
_entry.id   AF-A0A4R8SBL5-F1
#
_cell.length_a   1.000
_cell.length_b   1.000
_cell.length_c   1.000
_cell.angle_alpha   90.00
_cell.angle_beta   90.00
_cell.angle_gamma   90.00
#
_symmetry.space_group_name_H-M   'P 1'
#
loop_
_entity.id
_entity.type
_entity.pdbx_description
1 polymer ?
#
loop_
_entity_poly.entity_id
_entity_poly.type
_entity_poly.pdbx_seq_one_letter_code
_entity_poly.pdbx_strand_id
1 'polypeptide(L)'
;MLARNAESLYWIGRYVERADDTARILDVTVHQLLEDASVDPDHASRVLLRVLGIDAPDIVLDVWSLTELVAFSRGVQGGSIVDSISEARENARGAREVTSTEMWECLNTTYNALADRERAARRLGPHEFFTYVEGRAAQFAGLADSTLSRDDGYRFLVLGRSIERVDMTVRLLLSRVGDRASSPAWVTLLRSAGAHDTYLRTYRGVLDASRVVEFMLLDRLFPRSVFHSLRQAELSLEELDHQPHSRVGARAEAQRLLGRARSELEFMRPGVLLEDLPTRLAGLQQTCRELGEAVALQYFHAAPWVAWSDAGGRHDVDPIEEGEI
;
A
#
# COMPACT_ATOMS: atom_id res chain seq x y z
N MET A 1 -8.86 15.63 16.33
CA MET A 1 -8.15 16.16 15.13
C MET A 1 -6.94 15.31 14.77
N LEU A 2 -6.05 14.97 15.72
CA LEU A 2 -4.82 14.17 15.44
C LEU A 2 -5.09 12.79 14.80
N ALA A 3 -6.05 12.01 15.32
CA ALA A 3 -6.37 10.68 14.80
C ALA A 3 -6.82 10.67 13.32
N ARG A 4 -7.64 11.65 12.92
CA ARG A 4 -8.12 11.79 11.55
C ARG A 4 -6.98 12.15 10.58
N ASN A 5 -6.08 13.03 11.01
CA ASN A 5 -4.96 13.47 10.18
C ASN A 5 -3.93 12.34 9.99
N ALA A 6 -3.70 11.55 11.03
CA ALA A 6 -2.93 10.31 10.97
C ALA A 6 -3.55 9.30 9.98
N GLU A 7 -4.87 9.06 10.09
CA GLU A 7 -5.61 8.19 9.18
C GLU A 7 -5.49 8.65 7.72
N SER A 8 -5.68 9.94 7.47
CA SER A 8 -5.54 10.50 6.12
C SER A 8 -4.14 10.31 5.55
N LEU A 9 -3.08 10.58 6.32
CA LEU A 9 -1.70 10.41 5.84
C LEU A 9 -1.35 8.94 5.59
N TYR A 10 -1.81 8.04 6.46
CA TYR A 10 -1.69 6.60 6.25
C TYR A 10 -2.33 6.15 4.93
N TRP A 11 -3.58 6.56 4.68
CA TRP A 11 -4.29 6.19 3.46
C TRP A 11 -3.72 6.85 2.21
N ILE A 12 -3.26 8.11 2.28
CA ILE A 12 -2.54 8.75 1.16
C ILE A 12 -1.33 7.89 0.76
N GLY A 13 -0.53 7.43 1.73
CA GLY A 13 0.62 6.57 1.47
C GLY A 13 0.23 5.27 0.76
N ARG A 14 -0.87 4.62 1.18
CA ARG A 14 -1.39 3.41 0.54
C ARG A 14 -1.90 3.65 -0.87
N TYR A 15 -2.74 4.66 -1.05
CA TYR A 15 -3.39 4.91 -2.34
C TYR A 15 -2.42 5.38 -3.41
N VAL A 16 -1.42 6.21 -3.07
CA VAL A 16 -0.40 6.62 -4.04
C VAL A 16 0.47 5.43 -4.46
N GLU A 17 0.88 4.58 -3.51
CA GLU A 17 1.67 3.37 -3.83
C GLU A 17 0.83 2.38 -4.65
N ARG A 18 -0.45 2.18 -4.32
CA ARG A 18 -1.36 1.34 -5.11
C ARG A 18 -1.52 1.83 -6.53
N ALA A 19 -1.65 3.14 -6.73
CA ALA A 19 -1.77 3.73 -8.07
C ALA A 19 -0.50 3.48 -8.91
N ASP A 20 0.69 3.65 -8.31
CA ASP A 20 1.97 3.37 -8.98
C ASP A 20 2.12 1.87 -9.29
N ASP A 21 1.88 1.00 -8.32
CA ASP A 21 1.98 -0.44 -8.50
C ASP A 21 1.02 -0.94 -9.58
N THR A 22 -0.24 -0.50 -9.53
CA THR A 22 -1.26 -0.89 -10.51
C THR A 22 -0.89 -0.40 -11.91
N ALA A 23 -0.36 0.82 -12.04
CA ALA A 23 0.12 1.34 -13.32
C ALA A 23 1.27 0.48 -13.88
N ARG A 24 2.28 0.16 -13.06
CA ARG A 24 3.42 -0.68 -13.48
C ARG A 24 3.01 -2.08 -13.89
N ILE A 25 2.14 -2.72 -13.11
CA ILE A 25 1.69 -4.08 -13.41
C ILE A 25 0.86 -4.08 -14.70
N LEU A 26 -0.05 -3.11 -14.85
CA LEU A 26 -0.89 -3.02 -16.03
C LEU A 26 -0.07 -2.67 -17.28
N ASP A 27 0.90 -1.76 -17.21
CA ASP A 27 1.76 -1.39 -18.35
C ASP A 27 2.52 -2.61 -18.89
N VAL A 28 3.17 -3.35 -17.99
CA VAL A 28 3.88 -4.59 -18.35
C VAL A 28 2.93 -5.64 -18.94
N THR A 29 1.71 -5.77 -18.40
CA THR A 29 0.72 -6.72 -18.90
C THR A 29 0.21 -6.33 -20.28
N VAL A 30 -0.12 -5.05 -20.49
CA VAL A 30 -0.55 -4.53 -21.80
C VAL A 30 0.54 -4.71 -22.83
N HIS A 31 1.79 -4.40 -22.49
CA HIS A 31 2.92 -4.61 -23.38
C HIS A 31 3.08 -6.08 -23.77
N GLN A 32 2.99 -7.00 -22.80
CA GLN A 32 3.05 -8.44 -23.08
C GLN A 32 1.91 -8.90 -24.01
N LEU A 33 0.69 -8.44 -23.78
CA LEU A 33 -0.47 -8.80 -24.61
C LEU A 33 -0.39 -8.27 -26.04
N LEU A 34 0.29 -7.15 -26.26
CA LEU A 34 0.50 -6.57 -27.58
C LEU A 34 1.65 -7.22 -28.34
N GLU A 35 2.69 -7.68 -27.64
CA GLU A 35 3.89 -8.25 -28.27
C GLU A 35 3.83 -9.77 -28.49
N ASP A 36 3.11 -10.51 -27.64
CA ASP A 36 3.07 -11.97 -27.67
C ASP A 36 1.67 -12.50 -28.01
N ALA A 37 1.46 -12.80 -29.30
CA ALA A 37 0.20 -13.36 -29.79
C ALA A 37 -0.11 -14.78 -29.28
N SER A 38 0.81 -15.44 -28.58
CA SER A 38 0.56 -16.74 -27.95
C SER A 38 -0.11 -16.64 -26.58
N VAL A 39 -0.14 -15.44 -25.99
CA VAL A 39 -0.79 -15.18 -24.71
C VAL A 39 -2.30 -15.01 -24.94
N ASP A 40 -3.10 -15.78 -24.22
CA ASP A 40 -4.56 -15.59 -24.17
C ASP A 40 -4.89 -14.30 -23.36
N PRO A 41 -5.45 -13.26 -24.01
CA PRO A 41 -5.78 -12.00 -23.35
C PRO A 41 -6.76 -12.16 -22.19
N ASP A 42 -7.75 -13.05 -22.30
CA ASP A 42 -8.76 -13.22 -21.26
C ASP A 42 -8.14 -13.88 -20.03
N HIS A 43 -7.38 -14.96 -20.23
CA HIS A 43 -6.69 -15.64 -19.15
C HIS A 43 -5.71 -14.72 -18.41
N ALA A 44 -4.86 -13.99 -19.14
CA ALA A 44 -3.90 -13.06 -18.56
C ALA A 44 -4.59 -11.92 -17.81
N SER A 45 -5.68 -11.37 -18.36
CA SER A 45 -6.50 -10.36 -17.71
C SER A 45 -7.08 -10.87 -16.39
N ARG A 46 -7.62 -12.10 -16.36
CA ARG A 46 -8.16 -12.69 -15.12
C ARG A 46 -7.08 -12.97 -14.08
N VAL A 47 -5.87 -13.34 -14.50
CA VAL A 47 -4.73 -13.45 -13.59
C VAL A 47 -4.44 -12.08 -12.96
N LEU A 48 -4.35 -11.01 -13.77
CA LEU A 48 -4.10 -9.66 -13.27
C LEU A 48 -5.19 -9.19 -12.29
N LEU A 49 -6.47 -9.37 -12.63
CA LEU A 49 -7.57 -8.98 -11.75
C LEU A 49 -7.51 -9.69 -10.39
N ARG A 50 -7.14 -10.98 -10.36
CA ARG A 50 -6.89 -11.70 -9.09
C ARG A 50 -5.73 -11.11 -8.29
N VAL A 51 -4.64 -10.71 -8.94
CA VAL A 51 -3.52 -10.02 -8.26
C VAL A 51 -4.03 -8.76 -7.58
N LEU A 52 -4.75 -7.92 -8.32
CA LEU A 52 -5.27 -6.64 -7.85
C LEU A 52 -6.45 -6.78 -6.86
N GLY A 53 -6.99 -7.98 -6.68
CA GLY A 53 -8.16 -8.22 -5.84
C GLY A 53 -9.45 -7.62 -6.41
N ILE A 54 -9.53 -7.49 -7.74
CA ILE A 54 -10.70 -7.03 -8.47
C ILE A 54 -11.48 -8.26 -8.94
N ASP A 55 -12.79 -8.28 -8.67
CA ASP A 55 -13.66 -9.36 -9.14
C ASP A 55 -13.79 -9.32 -10.66
N ALA A 56 -13.49 -10.44 -11.31
CA ALA A 56 -13.52 -10.53 -12.77
C ALA A 56 -14.96 -10.59 -13.27
N PRO A 57 -15.35 -9.75 -14.25
CA PRO A 57 -16.68 -9.82 -14.83
C PRO A 57 -16.87 -11.09 -15.68
N ASP A 58 -18.13 -11.49 -15.85
CA ASP A 58 -18.55 -12.62 -16.70
C ASP A 58 -18.59 -12.24 -18.20
N ILE A 59 -17.56 -11.54 -18.67
CA ILE A 59 -17.34 -11.20 -20.08
C ILE A 59 -15.93 -11.61 -20.49
N VAL A 60 -15.71 -11.79 -21.80
CA VAL A 60 -14.36 -11.99 -22.35
C VAL A 60 -13.60 -10.67 -22.24
N LEU A 61 -12.41 -10.73 -21.64
CA LEU A 61 -11.53 -9.59 -21.45
C LEU A 61 -10.47 -9.53 -22.55
N ASP A 62 -10.23 -8.33 -23.02
CA ASP A 62 -9.14 -7.94 -23.91
C ASP A 62 -8.31 -6.81 -23.27
N VAL A 63 -7.27 -6.37 -23.97
CA VAL A 63 -6.37 -5.30 -23.51
C VAL A 63 -7.15 -4.04 -23.10
N TRP A 64 -8.20 -3.69 -23.85
CA TRP A 64 -8.94 -2.46 -23.60
C TRP A 64 -9.92 -2.57 -22.45
N SER A 65 -10.76 -3.60 -22.42
CA SER A 65 -11.68 -3.85 -21.31
C SER A 65 -10.94 -4.05 -19.98
N LEU A 66 -9.77 -4.68 -19.99
CA LEU A 66 -8.88 -4.74 -18.82
C LEU A 66 -8.41 -3.34 -18.40
N THR A 67 -7.93 -2.54 -19.36
CA THR A 67 -7.44 -1.18 -19.07
C THR A 67 -8.57 -0.29 -18.55
N GLU A 68 -9.76 -0.36 -19.12
CA GLU A 68 -10.94 0.36 -18.62
C GLU A 68 -11.22 0.02 -17.16
N LEU A 69 -11.24 -1.27 -16.84
CA LEU A 69 -11.57 -1.77 -15.51
C LEU A 69 -10.49 -1.46 -14.46
N VAL A 70 -9.22 -1.51 -14.84
CA VAL A 70 -8.12 -1.37 -13.88
C VAL A 70 -7.62 0.08 -13.78
N ALA A 71 -7.65 0.83 -14.88
CA ALA A 71 -7.12 2.19 -14.91
C ALA A 71 -8.20 3.26 -14.71
N PHE A 72 -9.34 3.16 -15.41
CA PHE A 72 -10.24 4.31 -15.60
C PHE A 72 -11.57 4.21 -14.85
N SER A 73 -12.02 3.01 -14.49
CA SER A 73 -13.30 2.80 -13.83
C SER A 73 -13.40 3.56 -12.51
N ARG A 74 -14.63 3.85 -12.08
CA ARG A 74 -14.89 4.50 -10.79
C ARG A 74 -15.76 3.64 -9.91
N GLY A 75 -15.43 3.56 -8.62
CA GLY A 75 -16.20 2.80 -7.63
C GLY A 75 -16.09 1.29 -7.79
N VAL A 76 -14.97 0.79 -8.33
CA VAL A 76 -14.72 -0.66 -8.47
C VAL A 76 -14.13 -1.22 -7.18
N GLN A 77 -14.61 -2.38 -6.76
CA GLN A 77 -14.06 -3.10 -5.61
C GLN A 77 -12.59 -3.48 -5.88
N GLY A 78 -11.69 -3.15 -4.95
CA GLY A 78 -10.24 -3.22 -5.15
C GLY A 78 -9.61 -1.91 -5.60
N GLY A 79 -10.39 -1.02 -6.23
CA GLY A 79 -10.01 0.32 -6.65
C GLY A 79 -9.20 0.34 -7.95
N SER A 80 -9.62 1.16 -8.91
CA SER A 80 -8.82 1.48 -10.10
C SER A 80 -7.69 2.46 -9.77
N ILE A 81 -6.85 2.76 -10.76
CA ILE A 81 -5.86 3.84 -10.67
C ILE A 81 -6.55 5.20 -10.43
N VAL A 82 -7.64 5.48 -11.17
CA VAL A 82 -8.44 6.70 -10.98
C VAL A 82 -9.04 6.76 -9.58
N ASP A 83 -9.60 5.67 -9.05
CA ASP A 83 -10.15 5.62 -7.70
C ASP A 83 -9.05 5.89 -6.66
N SER A 84 -7.90 5.21 -6.78
CA SER A 84 -6.77 5.38 -5.84
C SER A 84 -6.28 6.83 -5.80
N ILE A 85 -6.11 7.48 -6.96
CA ILE A 85 -5.69 8.89 -7.01
C ILE A 85 -6.78 9.81 -6.44
N SER A 86 -8.05 9.51 -6.71
CA SER A 86 -9.18 10.28 -6.19
C SER A 86 -9.22 10.23 -4.67
N GLU A 87 -9.11 9.04 -4.08
CA GLU A 87 -9.09 8.83 -2.63
C GLU A 87 -7.86 9.46 -1.96
N ALA A 88 -6.67 9.35 -2.57
CA ALA A 88 -5.48 10.04 -2.08
C ALA A 88 -5.69 11.56 -2.03
N ARG A 89 -6.26 12.12 -3.09
CA ARG A 89 -6.54 13.56 -3.20
C ARG A 89 -7.60 14.01 -2.19
N GLU A 90 -8.66 13.23 -1.96
CA GLU A 90 -9.68 13.56 -0.96
C GLU A 90 -9.13 13.50 0.47
N ASN A 91 -8.31 12.51 0.79
CA ASN A 91 -7.60 12.45 2.08
C ASN A 91 -6.67 13.66 2.27
N ALA A 92 -5.93 14.06 1.23
CA ALA A 92 -5.07 15.25 1.30
C ALA A 92 -5.89 16.54 1.47
N ARG A 93 -7.10 16.61 0.89
CA ARG A 93 -8.01 17.74 1.06
C ARG A 93 -8.51 17.87 2.49
N GLY A 94 -8.76 16.74 3.16
CA GLY A 94 -9.20 16.66 4.55
C GLY A 94 -8.10 16.90 5.58
N ALA A 95 -6.83 16.81 5.16
CA ALA A 95 -5.63 16.91 6.00
C ALA A 95 -4.68 18.02 5.52
N ARG A 96 -5.21 19.14 5.00
CA ARG A 96 -4.43 20.27 4.47
C ARG A 96 -3.55 20.95 5.51
N GLU A 97 -3.90 20.82 6.79
CA GLU A 97 -3.16 21.37 7.91
C GLU A 97 -1.90 20.58 8.27
N VAL A 98 -1.78 19.31 7.85
CA VAL A 98 -0.63 18.44 8.11
C VAL A 98 0.09 17.99 6.83
N THR A 99 -0.43 18.38 5.67
CA THR A 99 0.23 18.15 4.37
C THR A 99 0.91 19.43 3.92
N SER A 100 2.06 19.31 3.25
CA SER A 100 2.69 20.46 2.62
C SER A 100 1.86 20.95 1.43
N THR A 101 2.00 22.24 1.08
CA THR A 101 1.30 22.82 -0.07
C THR A 101 1.71 22.13 -1.36
N GLU A 102 2.98 21.77 -1.50
CA GLU A 102 3.52 21.09 -2.67
C GLU A 102 2.95 19.68 -2.83
N MET A 103 2.77 18.93 -1.74
CA MET A 103 2.13 17.60 -1.80
C MET A 103 0.65 17.71 -2.21
N TRP A 104 -0.07 18.66 -1.62
CA TRP A 104 -1.45 18.94 -1.99
C TRP A 104 -1.57 19.31 -3.47
N GLU A 105 -0.74 20.24 -3.95
CA GLU A 105 -0.71 20.67 -5.35
C GLU A 105 -0.32 19.52 -6.28
N CYS A 106 0.60 18.65 -5.85
CA CYS A 106 0.95 17.45 -6.59
C CYS A 106 -0.28 16.55 -6.79
N LEU A 107 -0.96 16.14 -5.72
CA LEU A 107 -2.14 15.26 -5.83
C LEU A 107 -3.30 15.95 -6.58
N ASN A 108 -3.55 17.22 -6.31
CA ASN A 108 -4.63 17.97 -6.95
C ASN A 108 -4.38 18.15 -8.45
N THR A 109 -3.16 18.48 -8.85
CA THR A 109 -2.77 18.54 -10.27
C THR A 109 -2.84 17.16 -10.92
N THR A 110 -2.41 16.11 -10.21
CA THR A 110 -2.49 14.73 -10.70
C THR A 110 -3.93 14.38 -11.06
N TYR A 111 -4.85 14.59 -10.12
CA TYR A 111 -6.28 14.32 -10.24
C TYR A 111 -6.94 15.12 -11.37
N ASN A 112 -6.71 16.44 -11.42
CA ASN A 112 -7.37 17.31 -12.40
C ASN A 112 -7.01 16.97 -13.85
N ALA A 113 -5.81 16.42 -14.10
CA ALA A 113 -5.39 16.02 -15.43
C ALA A 113 -5.86 14.60 -15.84
N LEU A 114 -6.45 13.80 -14.94
CA LEU A 114 -6.84 12.41 -15.23
C LEU A 114 -7.77 12.31 -16.45
N ALA A 115 -8.78 13.18 -16.55
CA ALA A 115 -9.74 13.15 -17.65
C ALA A 115 -9.11 13.47 -19.02
N ASP A 116 -8.12 14.37 -19.07
CA ASP A 116 -7.36 14.64 -20.30
C ASP A 116 -6.41 13.49 -20.63
N ARG A 117 -5.76 12.91 -19.60
CA ARG A 117 -4.83 11.79 -19.75
C ARG A 117 -5.53 10.52 -20.22
N GLU A 118 -6.72 10.22 -19.70
CA GLU A 118 -7.57 9.12 -20.16
C GLU A 118 -7.97 9.33 -21.64
N ARG A 119 -8.42 10.53 -22.02
CA ARG A 119 -8.73 10.86 -23.42
C ARG A 119 -7.50 10.77 -24.34
N ALA A 120 -6.32 11.07 -23.84
CA ALA A 120 -5.08 10.87 -24.59
C ALA A 120 -4.76 9.38 -24.73
N ALA A 121 -4.90 8.60 -23.65
CA ALA A 121 -4.66 7.16 -23.62
C ALA A 121 -5.51 6.39 -24.63
N ARG A 122 -6.81 6.72 -24.72
CA ARG A 122 -7.72 6.12 -25.71
C ARG A 122 -7.33 6.41 -27.16
N ARG A 123 -6.54 7.46 -27.42
CA ARG A 123 -6.10 7.86 -28.77
C ARG A 123 -4.69 7.39 -29.12
N LEU A 124 -3.78 7.42 -28.15
CA LEU A 124 -2.36 7.19 -28.35
C LEU A 124 -1.89 5.83 -27.81
N GLY A 125 -2.72 5.14 -27.04
CA GLY A 125 -2.37 3.94 -26.28
C GLY A 125 -2.23 4.22 -24.78
N PRO A 126 -2.42 3.20 -23.92
CA PRO A 126 -2.54 3.41 -22.48
C PRO A 126 -1.21 3.62 -21.76
N HIS A 127 -0.08 3.29 -22.40
CA HIS A 127 1.26 3.47 -21.87
C HIS A 127 1.55 4.89 -21.36
N GLU A 128 1.09 5.92 -22.10
CA GLU A 128 1.25 7.33 -21.72
C GLU A 128 0.53 7.68 -20.41
N PHE A 129 -0.60 7.01 -20.12
CA PHE A 129 -1.31 7.19 -18.86
C PHE A 129 -0.56 6.53 -17.71
N PHE A 130 -0.03 5.32 -17.92
CA PHE A 130 0.73 4.61 -16.88
C PHE A 130 2.02 5.36 -16.54
N THR A 131 2.78 5.78 -17.55
CA THR A 131 3.99 6.61 -17.38
C THR A 131 3.69 7.92 -16.65
N TYR A 132 2.56 8.56 -16.96
CA TYR A 132 2.11 9.73 -16.23
C TYR A 132 1.88 9.42 -14.75
N VAL A 133 1.14 8.37 -14.43
CA VAL A 133 0.83 7.99 -13.03
C VAL A 133 2.10 7.64 -12.25
N GLU A 134 2.99 6.83 -12.83
CA GLU A 134 4.28 6.50 -12.22
C GLU A 134 5.12 7.76 -11.94
N GLY A 135 5.21 8.67 -12.91
CA GLY A 135 5.92 9.93 -12.74
C GLY A 135 5.33 10.81 -11.64
N ARG A 136 4.00 10.84 -11.50
CA ARG A 136 3.31 11.60 -10.45
C ARG A 136 3.47 10.97 -9.06
N ALA A 137 3.49 9.63 -8.97
CA ALA A 137 3.76 8.94 -7.72
C ALA A 137 5.21 9.14 -7.25
N ALA A 138 6.18 9.08 -8.18
CA ALA A 138 7.58 9.38 -7.88
C ALA A 138 7.77 10.84 -7.44
N GLN A 139 7.13 11.79 -8.11
CA GLN A 139 7.14 13.20 -7.71
C GLN A 139 6.54 13.39 -6.31
N PHE A 140 5.40 12.76 -6.02
CA PHE A 140 4.78 12.81 -4.71
C PHE A 140 5.71 12.27 -3.62
N ALA A 141 6.37 11.13 -3.86
CA ALA A 141 7.32 10.53 -2.91
C ALA A 141 8.51 11.45 -2.64
N GLY A 142 9.05 12.10 -3.68
CA GLY A 142 10.14 13.08 -3.54
C GLY A 142 9.71 14.31 -2.74
N LEU A 143 8.52 14.85 -3.01
CA LEU A 143 7.96 15.97 -2.27
C LEU A 143 7.70 15.62 -0.81
N ALA A 144 7.12 14.44 -0.54
CA ALA A 144 6.88 13.98 0.82
C ALA A 144 8.17 13.88 1.63
N ASP A 145 9.29 13.44 1.03
CA ASP A 145 10.58 13.37 1.73
C ASP A 145 11.25 14.74 1.89
N SER A 146 11.00 15.69 0.97
CA SER A 146 11.66 17.00 0.99
C SER A 146 10.90 18.08 1.77
N THR A 147 9.57 17.98 1.90
CA THR A 147 8.74 19.07 2.46
C THR A 147 7.95 18.70 3.71
N LEU A 148 7.74 17.42 4.04
CA LEU A 148 7.14 17.04 5.32
C LEU A 148 8.19 17.02 6.43
N SER A 149 7.79 17.52 7.60
CA SER A 149 8.49 17.24 8.85
C SER A 149 8.50 15.73 9.11
N ARG A 150 9.62 15.20 9.62
CA ARG A 150 9.74 13.78 9.99
C ARG A 150 9.05 13.47 11.32
N ASP A 151 7.82 13.94 11.47
CA ASP A 151 6.94 13.74 12.62
C ASP A 151 6.00 12.55 12.40
N ASP A 152 5.07 12.34 13.34
CA ASP A 152 4.07 11.27 13.30
C ASP A 152 3.33 11.20 11.96
N GLY A 153 3.02 12.34 11.34
CA GLY A 153 2.32 12.38 10.06
C GLY A 153 3.13 11.74 8.93
N TYR A 154 4.42 12.06 8.85
CA TYR A 154 5.34 11.39 7.92
C TYR A 154 5.44 9.88 8.21
N ARG A 155 5.49 9.50 9.50
CA ARG A 155 5.55 8.08 9.90
C ARG A 155 4.31 7.29 9.48
N PHE A 156 3.11 7.84 9.63
CA PHE A 156 1.88 7.22 9.14
C PHE A 156 1.88 7.07 7.61
N LEU A 157 2.32 8.08 6.87
CA LEU A 157 2.45 8.01 5.41
C LEU A 157 3.40 6.90 4.98
N VAL A 158 4.59 6.83 5.59
CA VAL A 158 5.59 5.79 5.29
C VAL A 158 5.09 4.40 5.70
N LEU A 159 4.37 4.29 6.82
CA LEU A 159 3.78 3.04 7.28
C LEU A 159 2.75 2.51 6.27
N GLY A 160 1.81 3.34 5.85
CA GLY A 160 0.79 2.98 4.85
C GLY A 160 1.44 2.51 3.55
N ARG A 161 2.35 3.31 3.00
CA ARG A 161 3.13 2.96 1.80
C ARG A 161 3.84 1.62 1.93
N SER A 162 4.49 1.37 3.06
CA SER A 162 5.26 0.14 3.28
C SER A 162 4.37 -1.09 3.36
N ILE A 163 3.20 -1.00 4.00
CA ILE A 163 2.24 -2.11 4.05
C ILE A 163 1.66 -2.40 2.67
N GLU A 164 1.35 -1.36 1.88
CA GLU A 164 0.86 -1.54 0.51
C GLU A 164 1.89 -2.28 -0.37
N ARG A 165 3.18 -1.90 -0.28
CA ARG A 165 4.27 -2.61 -0.98
C ARG A 165 4.35 -4.08 -0.64
N VAL A 166 4.24 -4.42 0.66
CA VAL A 166 4.26 -5.82 1.09
C VAL A 166 3.08 -6.57 0.49
N ASP A 167 1.87 -6.04 0.62
CA ASP A 167 0.65 -6.69 0.11
C ASP A 167 0.72 -6.92 -1.40
N MET A 168 1.11 -5.90 -2.18
CA MET A 168 1.18 -5.99 -3.64
C MET A 168 2.29 -6.93 -4.11
N THR A 169 3.47 -6.88 -3.47
CA THR A 169 4.58 -7.79 -3.79
C THR A 169 4.22 -9.25 -3.51
N VAL A 170 3.53 -9.50 -2.39
CA VAL A 170 3.04 -10.84 -2.04
C VAL A 170 2.01 -11.34 -3.05
N ARG A 171 1.06 -10.48 -3.47
CA ARG A 171 0.07 -10.81 -4.52
C ARG A 171 0.74 -11.13 -5.86
N LEU A 172 1.75 -10.37 -6.26
CA LEU A 172 2.52 -10.64 -7.46
C LEU A 172 3.23 -12.00 -7.38
N LEU A 173 3.88 -12.32 -6.27
CA LEU A 173 4.53 -13.62 -6.08
C LEU A 173 3.53 -14.78 -6.08
N LEU A 174 2.38 -14.63 -5.41
CA LEU A 174 1.30 -15.63 -5.41
C LEU A 174 0.81 -15.94 -6.82
N SER A 175 0.75 -14.93 -7.70
CA SER A 175 0.33 -15.11 -9.10
C SER A 175 1.26 -16.00 -9.93
N ARG A 176 2.50 -16.22 -9.46
CA ARG A 176 3.54 -17.03 -10.13
C ARG A 176 3.77 -18.38 -9.45
N VAL A 177 3.06 -18.66 -8.35
CA VAL A 177 3.11 -19.97 -7.72
C VAL A 177 2.62 -21.02 -8.72
N GLY A 178 3.44 -22.05 -8.96
CA GLY A 178 3.15 -23.12 -9.92
C GLY A 178 3.72 -22.89 -11.32
N ASP A 179 4.22 -21.68 -11.62
CA ASP A 179 4.95 -21.44 -12.87
C ASP A 179 6.27 -22.24 -12.89
N ARG A 180 6.69 -22.64 -14.10
CA ARG A 180 7.98 -23.29 -14.29
C ARG A 180 9.11 -22.34 -13.89
N ALA A 181 10.21 -22.88 -13.37
CA ALA A 181 11.36 -22.08 -12.95
C ALA A 181 11.96 -21.24 -14.11
N SER A 182 11.86 -21.72 -15.34
CA SER A 182 12.31 -21.05 -16.56
C SER A 182 11.24 -20.17 -17.23
N SER A 183 10.10 -19.92 -16.56
CA SER A 183 9.01 -19.14 -17.14
C SER A 183 9.44 -17.68 -17.37
N PRO A 184 9.16 -17.09 -18.55
CA PRO A 184 9.35 -15.66 -18.79
C PRO A 184 8.57 -14.77 -17.82
N ALA A 185 7.52 -15.31 -17.18
CA ALA A 185 6.70 -14.62 -16.19
C ALA A 185 7.49 -14.07 -14.99
N TRP A 186 8.65 -14.66 -14.66
CA TRP A 186 9.53 -14.12 -13.61
C TRP A 186 10.17 -12.79 -14.02
N VAL A 187 10.47 -12.60 -15.30
CA VAL A 187 10.92 -11.30 -15.84
C VAL A 187 9.80 -10.29 -15.79
N THR A 188 8.59 -10.69 -16.18
CA THR A 188 7.38 -9.86 -16.09
C THR A 188 7.16 -9.38 -14.67
N LEU A 189 7.22 -10.27 -13.66
CA LEU A 189 7.11 -9.91 -12.24
C LEU A 189 8.17 -8.89 -11.82
N LEU A 190 9.44 -9.13 -12.17
CA LEU A 190 10.52 -8.20 -11.84
C LEU A 190 10.32 -6.84 -12.49
N ARG A 191 9.82 -6.77 -13.74
CA ARG A 191 9.53 -5.49 -14.41
C ARG A 191 8.38 -4.76 -13.73
N SER A 192 7.28 -5.46 -13.42
CA SER A 192 6.13 -4.88 -12.71
C SER A 192 6.51 -4.34 -11.33
N ALA A 193 7.46 -4.98 -10.64
CA ALA A 193 7.96 -4.52 -9.36
C ALA A 193 9.07 -3.43 -9.45
N GLY A 194 9.47 -2.99 -10.65
CA GLY A 194 10.61 -2.08 -10.84
C GLY A 194 11.96 -2.68 -10.39
N ALA A 195 12.04 -4.00 -10.37
CA ALA A 195 13.07 -4.78 -9.71
C ALA A 195 14.08 -5.41 -10.68
N HIS A 196 13.75 -5.44 -11.98
CA HIS A 196 14.49 -6.14 -13.02
C HIS A 196 15.98 -5.77 -13.09
N ASP A 197 16.30 -4.48 -13.22
CA ASP A 197 17.69 -4.05 -13.38
C ASP A 197 18.51 -4.29 -12.11
N THR A 198 17.91 -4.05 -10.95
CA THR A 198 18.56 -4.31 -9.65
C THR A 198 18.83 -5.80 -9.47
N TYR A 199 17.86 -6.66 -9.81
CA TYR A 199 18.04 -8.10 -9.79
C TYR A 199 19.18 -8.56 -10.69
N LEU A 200 19.23 -8.10 -11.94
CA LEU A 200 20.28 -8.49 -12.88
C LEU A 200 21.67 -8.05 -12.40
N ARG A 201 21.78 -6.88 -11.75
CA ARG A 201 23.03 -6.43 -11.12
C ARG A 201 23.45 -7.31 -9.95
N THR A 202 22.51 -7.68 -9.08
CA THR A 202 22.78 -8.51 -7.89
C THR A 202 23.15 -9.94 -8.27
N TYR A 203 22.44 -10.55 -9.22
CA TYR A 203 22.59 -11.96 -9.60
C TYR A 203 23.37 -12.18 -10.90
N ARG A 204 24.05 -11.14 -11.41
CA ARG A 204 24.91 -11.17 -12.61
C ARG A 204 24.22 -11.74 -13.85
N GLY A 205 22.95 -11.37 -14.04
CA GLY A 205 22.16 -11.76 -15.21
C GLY A 205 21.59 -13.17 -15.22
N VAL A 206 21.82 -13.99 -14.18
CA VAL A 206 21.24 -15.34 -14.10
C VAL A 206 19.79 -15.24 -13.65
N LEU A 207 18.86 -15.58 -14.54
CA LEU A 207 17.44 -15.70 -14.22
C LEU A 207 17.13 -17.09 -13.65
N ASP A 208 16.71 -17.13 -12.40
CA ASP A 208 16.26 -18.35 -11.72
C ASP A 208 15.12 -17.99 -10.76
N ALA A 209 14.01 -18.74 -10.81
CA ALA A 209 12.81 -18.49 -10.02
C ALA A 209 13.09 -18.45 -8.52
N SER A 210 13.92 -19.36 -8.02
CA SER A 210 14.29 -19.42 -6.60
C SER A 210 14.97 -18.12 -6.17
N ARG A 211 15.91 -17.63 -6.98
CA ARG A 211 16.60 -16.36 -6.74
C ARG A 211 15.68 -15.15 -6.86
N VAL A 212 14.71 -15.17 -7.78
CA VAL A 212 13.73 -14.08 -7.91
C VAL A 212 12.87 -14.01 -6.65
N VAL A 213 12.36 -15.15 -6.18
CA VAL A 213 11.58 -15.23 -4.93
C VAL A 213 12.42 -14.78 -3.74
N GLU A 214 13.67 -15.26 -3.63
CA GLU A 214 14.60 -14.86 -2.57
C GLU A 214 14.86 -13.35 -2.59
N PHE A 215 15.12 -12.78 -3.76
CA PHE A 215 15.32 -11.34 -3.93
C PHE A 215 14.09 -10.52 -3.52
N MET A 216 12.91 -10.88 -4.03
CA MET A 216 11.69 -10.14 -3.75
C MET A 216 11.23 -10.29 -2.29
N LEU A 217 11.56 -11.39 -1.62
CA LEU A 217 11.18 -11.60 -0.22
C LEU A 217 12.22 -11.09 0.79
N LEU A 218 13.51 -11.30 0.55
CA LEU A 218 14.55 -11.20 1.59
C LEU A 218 15.60 -10.12 1.35
N ASP A 219 15.65 -9.50 0.17
CA ASP A 219 16.63 -8.45 -0.09
C ASP A 219 16.44 -7.31 0.94
N ARG A 220 17.54 -6.81 1.50
CA ARG A 220 17.50 -5.78 2.56
C ARG A 220 17.59 -4.36 2.01
N LEU A 221 18.03 -4.22 0.76
CA LEU A 221 18.37 -2.95 0.12
C LEU A 221 17.32 -2.53 -0.90
N PHE A 222 16.64 -3.47 -1.54
CA PHE A 222 15.65 -3.20 -2.55
C PHE A 222 14.35 -2.67 -1.91
N PRO A 223 13.92 -1.42 -2.21
CA PRO A 223 12.82 -0.75 -1.48
C PRO A 223 11.45 -1.41 -1.56
N ARG A 224 11.24 -2.31 -2.54
CA ARG A 224 10.00 -3.05 -2.77
C ARG A 224 10.12 -4.53 -2.41
N SER A 225 11.26 -4.97 -1.89
CA SER A 225 11.32 -6.29 -1.28
C SER A 225 10.41 -6.31 -0.03
N VAL A 226 9.87 -7.48 0.28
CA VAL A 226 9.00 -7.66 1.45
C VAL A 226 9.77 -7.35 2.73
N PHE A 227 10.99 -7.88 2.89
CA PHE A 227 11.79 -7.65 4.09
C PHE A 227 12.09 -6.16 4.32
N HIS A 228 12.54 -5.44 3.29
CA HIS A 228 12.82 -4.00 3.43
C HIS A 228 11.56 -3.22 3.82
N SER A 229 10.42 -3.51 3.16
CA SER A 229 9.16 -2.82 3.42
C SER A 229 8.64 -3.11 4.83
N LEU A 230 8.72 -4.36 5.30
CA LEU A 230 8.39 -4.71 6.68
C LEU A 230 9.28 -3.98 7.69
N ARG A 231 10.58 -3.86 7.41
CA ARG A 231 11.50 -3.13 8.28
C ARG A 231 11.18 -1.63 8.33
N GLN A 232 10.81 -1.02 7.21
CA GLN A 232 10.38 0.38 7.18
C GLN A 232 9.07 0.58 7.96
N ALA A 233 8.10 -0.33 7.82
CA ALA A 233 6.86 -0.30 8.60
C ALA A 233 7.12 -0.44 10.10
N GLU A 234 8.01 -1.35 10.50
CA GLU A 234 8.39 -1.56 11.92
C GLU A 234 9.04 -0.31 12.51
N LEU A 235 10.01 0.30 11.81
CA LEU A 235 10.65 1.54 12.24
C LEU A 235 9.62 2.68 12.40
N SER A 236 8.67 2.81 11.46
CA SER A 236 7.61 3.80 11.61
C SER A 236 6.75 3.56 12.85
N LEU A 237 6.39 2.32 13.17
CA LEU A 237 5.62 2.02 14.38
C LEU A 237 6.41 2.17 15.68
N GLU A 238 7.71 1.89 15.67
CA GLU A 238 8.59 2.13 16.81
C GLU A 238 8.66 3.62 17.13
N GLU A 239 8.73 4.48 16.12
CA GLU A 239 8.75 5.93 16.30
C GLU A 239 7.39 6.54 16.65
N LEU A 240 6.29 5.91 16.23
CA LEU A 240 4.92 6.29 16.62
C LEU A 240 4.55 5.86 18.04
N ASP A 241 5.38 5.04 18.70
CA ASP A 241 5.13 4.55 20.05
C ASP A 241 5.67 5.51 21.10
N HIS A 242 4.77 6.38 21.57
CA HIS A 242 5.05 7.36 22.61
C HIS A 242 4.96 6.80 24.04
N GLN A 243 4.79 5.47 24.22
CA GLN A 243 4.74 4.82 25.55
C GLN A 243 5.89 3.82 25.79
N PRO A 244 7.15 4.27 25.81
CA PRO A 244 8.34 3.42 25.96
C PRO A 244 8.47 2.72 27.33
N HIS A 245 7.56 2.97 28.28
CA HIS A 245 7.64 2.51 29.68
C HIS A 245 6.57 1.49 30.09
N SER A 246 5.83 0.89 29.15
CA SER A 246 4.96 -0.24 29.47
C SER A 246 5.82 -1.45 29.88
N ARG A 247 5.93 -1.66 31.21
CA ARG A 247 6.74 -2.73 31.82
C ARG A 247 6.27 -4.15 31.46
N VAL A 248 5.05 -4.30 30.95
CA VAL A 248 4.43 -5.60 30.67
C VAL A 248 4.75 -6.10 29.26
N GLY A 249 5.42 -5.31 28.41
CA GLY A 249 5.75 -5.76 27.05
C GLY A 249 4.52 -6.10 26.20
N ALA A 250 3.33 -5.63 26.61
CA ALA A 250 2.14 -5.58 25.76
C ALA A 250 2.40 -4.56 24.66
N ARG A 251 3.31 -4.92 23.73
CA ARG A 251 3.50 -4.20 22.48
C ARG A 251 2.14 -4.13 21.82
N ALA A 252 1.84 -2.98 21.24
CA ALA A 252 0.60 -2.84 20.52
C ALA A 252 0.53 -3.91 19.42
N GLU A 253 -0.68 -4.43 19.18
CA GLU A 253 -0.89 -5.59 18.32
C GLU A 253 -0.24 -5.43 16.95
N ALA A 254 -0.25 -4.22 16.40
CA ALA A 254 0.42 -3.87 15.14
C ALA A 254 1.95 -4.13 15.17
N GLN A 255 2.65 -3.71 16.23
CA GLN A 255 4.08 -3.98 16.40
C GLN A 255 4.37 -5.48 16.56
N ARG A 256 3.50 -6.21 17.28
CA ARG A 256 3.65 -7.66 17.47
C ARG A 256 3.53 -8.40 16.13
N LEU A 257 2.55 -8.06 15.31
CA LEU A 257 2.31 -8.66 13.99
C LEU A 257 3.49 -8.38 13.03
N LEU A 258 3.95 -7.13 12.94
CA LEU A 258 5.11 -6.77 12.11
C LEU A 258 6.39 -7.46 12.56
N GLY A 259 6.68 -7.40 13.88
CA GLY A 259 7.87 -8.03 14.45
C GLY A 259 7.89 -9.54 14.21
N ARG A 260 6.73 -10.21 14.29
CA ARG A 260 6.59 -11.63 13.95
C ARG A 260 6.91 -11.87 12.47
N ALA A 261 6.21 -11.22 11.54
CA ALA A 261 6.38 -11.45 10.11
C ALA A 261 7.82 -11.17 9.63
N ARG A 262 8.41 -10.07 10.10
CA ARG A 262 9.80 -9.71 9.78
C ARG A 262 10.81 -10.71 10.35
N SER A 263 10.60 -11.18 11.59
CA SER A 263 11.49 -12.15 12.23
C SER A 263 11.38 -13.55 11.60
N GLU A 264 10.18 -13.96 11.18
CA GLU A 264 9.98 -15.21 10.43
C GLU A 264 10.78 -15.23 9.12
N LEU A 265 10.90 -14.08 8.44
CA LEU A 265 11.75 -13.95 7.25
C LEU A 265 13.24 -13.85 7.61
N GLU A 266 13.61 -13.12 8.66
CA GLU A 266 15.03 -12.95 9.04
C GLU A 266 15.69 -14.25 9.47
N PHE A 267 15.03 -15.01 10.33
CA PHE A 267 15.62 -16.19 10.98
C PHE A 267 15.26 -17.49 10.26
N MET A 268 14.85 -17.39 9.00
CA MET A 268 14.55 -18.55 8.19
C MET A 268 15.82 -19.35 7.88
N ARG A 269 15.70 -20.69 7.97
CA ARG A 269 16.78 -21.57 7.52
C ARG A 269 16.95 -21.47 6.00
N PRO A 270 18.20 -21.34 5.50
CA PRO A 270 18.46 -21.38 4.06
C PRO A 270 17.84 -22.62 3.41
N GLY A 271 17.24 -22.47 2.23
CA GLY A 271 16.60 -23.56 1.48
C GLY A 271 15.13 -23.82 1.82
N VAL A 272 14.63 -23.36 2.98
CA VAL A 272 13.23 -23.61 3.41
C VAL A 272 12.23 -22.60 2.82
N LEU A 273 12.73 -21.51 2.21
CA LEU A 273 11.89 -20.44 1.67
C LEU A 273 10.85 -20.95 0.67
N LEU A 274 11.23 -21.94 -0.16
CA LEU A 274 10.43 -22.42 -1.29
C LEU A 274 9.55 -23.62 -0.95
N GLU A 275 9.86 -24.39 0.10
CA GLU A 275 9.19 -25.65 0.44
C GLU A 275 7.70 -25.47 0.76
N ASP A 276 7.29 -24.28 1.22
CA ASP A 276 5.89 -23.91 1.48
C ASP A 276 5.62 -22.44 1.14
N LEU A 277 6.12 -22.01 -0.03
CA LEU A 277 5.98 -20.63 -0.50
C LEU A 277 4.51 -20.15 -0.54
N PRO A 278 3.53 -20.93 -1.03
CA PRO A 278 2.15 -20.45 -1.15
C PRO A 278 1.52 -20.12 0.21
N THR A 279 1.67 -21.03 1.19
CA THR A 279 1.16 -20.84 2.55
C THR A 279 1.84 -19.65 3.22
N ARG A 280 3.15 -19.48 3.01
CA ARG A 280 3.90 -18.35 3.56
C ARG A 280 3.45 -17.02 3.00
N LEU A 281 3.28 -16.93 1.69
CA LEU A 281 2.79 -15.73 1.02
C LEU A 281 1.35 -15.41 1.48
N ALA A 282 0.49 -16.42 1.58
CA ALA A 282 -0.86 -16.25 2.11
C ALA A 282 -0.86 -15.75 3.57
N GLY A 283 0.03 -16.27 4.41
CA GLY A 283 0.22 -15.81 5.79
C GLY A 283 0.72 -14.37 5.90
N LEU A 284 1.62 -13.95 5.02
CA LEU A 284 2.05 -12.54 4.93
C LEU A 284 0.89 -11.64 4.49
N GLN A 285 0.09 -12.06 3.50
CA GLN A 285 -1.07 -11.30 3.05
C GLN A 285 -2.12 -11.14 4.17
N GLN A 286 -2.39 -12.21 4.93
CA GLN A 286 -3.27 -12.16 6.09
C GLN A 286 -2.70 -11.23 7.18
N THR A 287 -1.39 -11.29 7.42
CA THR A 287 -0.74 -10.38 8.38
C THR A 287 -0.87 -8.91 7.95
N CYS A 288 -0.79 -8.59 6.65
CA CYS A 288 -1.02 -7.22 6.16
C CYS A 288 -2.45 -6.72 6.44
N ARG A 289 -3.46 -7.61 6.33
CA ARG A 289 -4.85 -7.28 6.68
C ARG A 289 -5.01 -7.02 8.18
N GLU A 290 -4.57 -7.97 9.00
CA GLU A 290 -4.62 -7.87 10.47
C GLU A 290 -3.86 -6.64 10.98
N LEU A 291 -2.72 -6.33 10.36
CA LEU A 291 -1.94 -5.13 10.69
C LEU A 291 -2.71 -3.85 10.37
N GLY A 292 -3.37 -3.77 9.22
CA GLY A 292 -4.19 -2.62 8.86
C GLY A 292 -5.31 -2.38 9.87
N GLU A 293 -5.98 -3.45 10.30
CA GLU A 293 -7.01 -3.39 11.34
C GLU A 293 -6.45 -2.97 12.70
N ALA A 294 -5.30 -3.54 13.10
CA ALA A 294 -4.65 -3.21 14.36
C ALA A 294 -4.18 -1.74 14.40
N VAL A 295 -3.62 -1.23 13.30
CA VAL A 295 -3.23 0.19 13.17
C VAL A 295 -4.47 1.09 13.27
N ALA A 296 -5.56 0.74 12.59
CA ALA A 296 -6.79 1.51 12.66
C ALA A 296 -7.37 1.55 14.07
N LEU A 297 -7.42 0.40 14.75
CA LEU A 297 -7.91 0.27 16.12
C LEU A 297 -7.07 1.10 17.10
N GLN A 298 -5.75 1.09 16.92
CA GLN A 298 -4.82 1.74 17.83
C GLN A 298 -4.74 3.26 17.63
N TYR A 299 -4.77 3.74 16.39
CA TYR A 299 -4.41 5.13 16.07
C TYR A 299 -5.53 5.98 15.47
N PHE A 300 -6.54 5.37 14.82
CA PHE A 300 -7.53 6.13 14.04
C PHE A 300 -8.86 6.33 14.78
N HIS A 301 -9.11 5.59 15.86
CA HIS A 301 -10.29 5.86 16.69
C HIS A 301 -10.11 7.14 17.51
N ALA A 302 -11.07 8.07 17.35
CA ALA A 302 -11.20 9.20 18.24
C ALA A 302 -11.56 8.70 19.64
N ALA A 303 -10.72 8.96 20.65
CA ALA A 303 -11.14 8.80 22.03
C ALA A 303 -12.44 9.59 22.24
N PRO A 304 -13.51 8.99 22.80
CA PRO A 304 -14.66 9.78 23.20
C PRO A 304 -14.20 10.81 24.22
N TRP A 305 -14.66 12.04 24.04
CA TRP A 305 -14.45 13.14 24.95
C TRP A 305 -14.85 12.71 26.37
N VAL A 306 -13.87 12.54 27.26
CA VAL A 306 -14.13 12.35 28.69
C VAL A 306 -14.39 13.73 29.28
N ALA A 307 -15.67 14.09 29.42
CA ALA A 307 -16.06 15.09 30.40
C ALA A 307 -15.62 14.57 31.76
N TRP A 308 -14.56 15.14 32.32
CA TRP A 308 -14.41 15.12 33.76
C TRP A 308 -15.49 16.05 34.31
N SER A 309 -16.67 15.51 34.61
CA SER A 309 -17.61 16.18 35.50
C SER A 309 -17.02 16.08 36.90
N ASP A 310 -16.63 17.24 37.41
CA ASP A 310 -15.98 17.44 38.69
C ASP A 310 -16.63 16.68 39.86
N ALA A 311 -15.75 16.32 40.79
CA ALA A 311 -16.07 15.85 42.11
C ALA A 311 -17.04 16.82 42.82
N GLY A 312 -18.29 16.38 43.00
CA GLY A 312 -19.30 17.02 43.83
C GLY A 312 -19.78 16.07 44.92
N GLY A 313 -18.88 15.64 45.80
CA GLY A 313 -19.31 15.07 47.08
C GLY A 313 -19.70 16.20 48.02
N ARG A 314 -20.96 16.25 48.48
CA ARG A 314 -21.34 16.40 49.90
C ARG A 314 -22.87 16.53 50.12
N HIS A 315 -23.37 15.57 50.90
CA HIS A 315 -24.35 15.67 52.00
C HIS A 315 -25.68 16.43 51.83
N ASP A 316 -26.76 15.64 51.91
CA ASP A 316 -28.03 15.92 52.60
C ASP A 316 -27.88 16.86 53.80
N VAL A 317 -28.57 18.02 53.79
CA VAL A 317 -29.26 18.69 54.92
C VAL A 317 -30.21 19.78 54.33
N ASP A 318 -31.53 19.61 54.46
CA ASP A 318 -32.53 20.71 54.54
C ASP A 318 -32.59 21.23 56.00
N PRO A 319 -33.17 22.41 56.37
CA PRO A 319 -33.77 23.52 55.58
C PRO A 319 -33.34 24.93 56.09
N ILE A 320 -33.90 26.04 55.55
CA ILE A 320 -34.48 27.22 56.25
C ILE A 320 -34.82 28.36 55.27
N GLU A 321 -35.96 29.01 55.56
CA GLU A 321 -36.68 30.12 54.93
C GLU A 321 -35.96 31.48 54.85
N GLU A 322 -36.68 32.44 54.26
CA GLU A 322 -36.47 33.90 54.12
C GLU A 322 -35.68 34.31 52.86
N GLY A 323 -36.13 35.25 52.01
CA GLY A 323 -37.17 36.27 52.06
C GLY A 323 -36.86 37.29 50.96
N GLU A 324 -37.88 38.05 50.56
CA GLU A 324 -37.93 39.03 49.47
C GLU A 324 -36.75 40.04 49.40
N ILE A 325 -36.27 40.35 48.18
CA ILE A 325 -36.46 41.61 47.38
C ILE A 325 -35.53 41.55 46.17
#